data_AF-R9MN06-F1
#
_entry.id   AF-R9MN06-F1
#
_cell.length_a   1.000
_cell.length_b   1.000
_cell.length_c   1.000
_cell.angle_alpha   90.00
_cell.angle_beta   90.00
_cell.angle_gamma   90.00
#
_symmetry.space_group_name_H-M   'P 1'
#
loop_
_entity.id
_entity.type
_entity.pdbx_description
1 polymer ?
#
loop_
_entity_poly.entity_id
_entity_poly.type
_entity_poly.pdbx_seq_one_letter_code
_entity_poly.pdbx_strand_id
1 'polypeptide(L)'
;YAGLFGKASYATFKNLKIEGAEIESTGSYAGILAGSINGGSLTGCSVSGTLVGTSLTGGYAGEASGNVKVQECRMEGSISASGYTGGFFGKVSGTVEAEKCLVSGNVSGYESVGGFAGWVPGKNGTLKECSVSGEIQGSSYIGGLIGKMEGYTAIENSYASGSVSASGRGGYAGGLVGYRTYGTLTNCYAACRVSGKSEGLMNNASHDTITASYYDSQQAGFGTTDNENKGKLTSALTCKEFFSGWDFENVWSIEEGESYPYLKWEGEEGKRKADTGEIMGGEGTEGNPYRIGTGGGLKSIMYELSGKYLMMNDIDLFGEMFTPIGTSSLYFRGSLDGDGHVLRGLKVSAAG
;
A
#
# COMPACT_ATOMS: atom_id res chain seq x y z
N TYR A 1 6.08 29.98 0.45
CA TYR A 1 7.00 28.83 0.32
C TYR A 1 7.66 28.61 1.66
N ALA A 2 7.82 27.36 2.08
CA ALA A 2 8.56 26.97 3.28
C ALA A 2 9.46 25.77 2.96
N GLY A 3 10.64 25.74 3.58
CA GLY A 3 11.71 24.75 3.39
C GLY A 3 13.09 25.38 3.39
N LEU A 4 14.14 24.56 3.35
CA LEU A 4 15.52 25.04 3.22
C LEU A 4 15.67 25.97 2.00
N PHE A 5 14.96 25.65 0.91
CA PHE A 5 14.83 26.51 -0.26
C PHE A 5 13.37 26.93 -0.48
N GLY A 6 13.12 28.20 -0.77
CA GLY A 6 11.77 28.63 -1.18
C GLY A 6 11.33 27.94 -2.48
N LYS A 7 12.18 28.01 -3.49
CA LYS A 7 12.02 27.33 -4.78
C LYS A 7 13.38 26.91 -5.32
N ALA A 8 13.47 25.68 -5.82
CA ALA A 8 14.63 25.16 -6.52
C ALA A 8 14.26 24.89 -7.98
N SER A 9 15.02 25.42 -8.95
CA SER A 9 14.74 25.23 -10.38
C SER A 9 15.97 24.62 -11.05
N TYR A 10 15.81 23.46 -11.69
CA TYR A 10 16.88 22.71 -12.36
C TYR A 10 18.10 22.46 -11.45
N ALA A 11 17.86 22.37 -10.14
CA ALA A 11 18.89 22.17 -9.15
C ALA A 11 19.22 20.68 -8.99
N THR A 12 20.43 20.41 -8.52
CA THR A 12 20.88 19.06 -8.19
C THR A 12 21.18 18.99 -6.70
N PHE A 13 20.53 18.04 -6.03
CA PHE A 13 20.79 17.70 -4.64
C PHE A 13 21.38 16.29 -4.61
N LYS A 14 22.56 16.15 -3.99
CA LYS A 14 23.25 14.87 -3.92
C LYS A 14 23.80 14.64 -2.53
N ASN A 15 23.54 13.45 -1.96
CA ASN A 15 24.07 13.01 -0.67
C ASN A 15 23.79 14.02 0.49
N LEU A 16 22.68 14.75 0.39
CA LEU A 16 22.27 15.72 1.40
C LEU A 16 21.40 15.02 2.45
N LYS A 17 21.73 15.21 3.72
CA LYS A 17 20.92 14.77 4.86
C LYS A 17 20.42 15.99 5.63
N ILE A 18 19.11 16.07 5.84
CA ILE A 18 18.47 17.03 6.74
C ILE A 18 17.82 16.22 7.85
N GLU A 19 18.25 16.41 9.10
CA GLU A 19 17.79 15.60 10.24
C GLU A 19 17.12 16.49 11.29
N GLY A 20 16.00 16.01 11.85
CA GLY A 20 15.28 16.71 12.93
C GLY A 20 14.70 18.07 12.50
N ALA A 21 14.24 18.19 11.25
CA ALA A 21 13.58 19.41 10.79
C ALA A 21 12.26 19.63 11.54
N GLU A 22 11.98 20.88 11.91
CA GLU A 22 10.70 21.31 12.49
C GLU A 22 10.21 22.50 11.69
N ILE A 23 9.16 22.31 10.87
CA ILE A 23 8.63 23.34 9.98
C ILE A 23 7.14 23.49 10.19
N GLU A 24 6.70 24.71 10.47
CA GLU A 24 5.31 25.14 10.39
C GLU A 24 5.16 26.18 9.28
N SER A 25 4.38 25.86 8.25
CA SER A 25 4.17 26.73 7.09
C SER A 25 2.75 27.25 7.04
N THR A 26 2.60 28.57 7.01
CA THR A 26 1.32 29.22 6.65
C THR A 26 1.15 29.40 5.14
N GLY A 27 2.22 29.24 4.35
CA GLY A 27 2.20 29.39 2.90
C GLY A 27 1.73 28.13 2.16
N SER A 28 1.27 28.31 0.92
CA SER A 28 0.66 27.25 0.12
C SER A 28 1.59 26.13 -0.35
N TYR A 29 2.90 26.29 -0.22
CA TYR A 29 3.93 25.38 -0.72
C TYR A 29 4.95 25.12 0.38
N ALA A 30 5.02 23.88 0.86
CA ALA A 30 5.89 23.52 1.97
C ALA A 30 6.59 22.18 1.75
N GLY A 31 7.89 22.15 2.01
CA GLY A 31 8.65 20.91 2.17
C GLY A 31 9.86 21.11 3.05
N ILE A 32 10.48 20.03 3.52
CA ILE A 32 11.70 20.11 4.33
C ILE A 32 12.85 20.63 3.47
N LEU A 33 13.03 20.05 2.28
CA LEU A 33 14.05 20.51 1.34
C LEU A 33 13.64 21.81 0.65
N ALA A 34 12.48 21.85 -0.02
CA ALA A 34 12.05 23.04 -0.74
C ALA A 34 10.54 23.25 -0.74
N GLY A 35 10.08 24.50 -0.83
CA GLY A 35 8.66 24.75 -1.07
C GLY A 35 8.19 24.21 -2.43
N SER A 36 9.00 24.40 -3.47
CA SER A 36 8.74 23.88 -4.81
C SER A 36 10.04 23.49 -5.52
N ILE A 37 10.01 22.39 -6.26
CA ILE A 37 11.07 21.94 -7.16
C ILE A 37 10.56 22.04 -8.61
N ASN A 38 11.31 22.70 -9.48
CA ASN A 38 11.01 22.84 -10.91
C ASN A 38 12.13 22.23 -11.75
N GLY A 39 11.98 20.94 -12.05
CA GLY A 39 13.01 20.14 -12.68
C GLY A 39 14.25 19.94 -11.80
N GLY A 40 15.14 19.07 -12.25
CA GLY A 40 16.41 18.79 -11.56
C GLY A 40 16.48 17.36 -11.02
N SER A 41 17.36 17.14 -10.05
CA SER A 41 17.61 15.79 -9.52
C SER A 41 17.87 15.77 -8.02
N LEU A 42 17.41 14.70 -7.38
CA LEU A 42 17.70 14.33 -6.00
C LEU A 42 18.29 12.93 -6.02
N THR A 43 19.50 12.76 -5.49
CA THR A 43 20.20 11.48 -5.47
C THR A 43 20.82 11.21 -4.10
N GLY A 44 20.51 10.09 -3.47
CA GLY A 44 21.09 9.69 -2.19
C GLY A 44 20.78 10.66 -1.05
N CYS A 45 19.68 11.41 -1.13
CA CYS A 45 19.31 12.43 -0.14
C CYS A 45 18.38 11.84 0.92
N SER A 46 18.44 12.33 2.16
CA SER A 46 17.48 12.00 3.22
C SER A 46 16.94 13.26 3.91
N VAL A 47 15.65 13.26 4.23
CA VAL A 47 15.02 14.28 5.05
C VAL A 47 14.29 13.62 6.20
N SER A 48 14.48 14.11 7.43
CA SER A 48 13.73 13.68 8.60
C SER A 48 13.24 14.81 9.48
N GLY A 49 12.08 14.63 10.10
CA GLY A 49 11.51 15.62 11.02
C GLY A 49 9.98 15.71 11.00
N THR A 50 9.46 16.84 11.51
CA THR A 50 8.04 17.18 11.50
C THR A 50 7.77 18.38 10.59
N LEU A 51 6.78 18.24 9.71
CA LEU A 51 6.33 19.29 8.79
C LEU A 51 4.81 19.47 8.90
N VAL A 52 4.38 20.67 9.28
CA VAL A 52 2.97 21.09 9.28
C VAL A 52 2.77 22.14 8.18
N GLY A 53 1.93 21.85 7.19
CA GLY A 53 1.60 22.74 6.09
C GLY A 53 0.10 23.03 5.97
N THR A 54 -0.27 23.95 5.07
CA THR A 54 -1.68 24.36 4.88
C THR A 54 -2.28 23.90 3.55
N SER A 55 -1.46 23.69 2.52
CA SER A 55 -1.95 23.31 1.19
C SER A 55 -1.05 22.22 0.59
N LEU A 56 -0.21 22.55 -0.38
CA LEU A 56 0.69 21.60 -1.04
C LEU A 56 1.89 21.32 -0.13
N THR A 57 1.92 20.13 0.44
CA THR A 57 2.89 19.79 1.48
C THR A 57 3.52 18.44 1.20
N GLY A 58 4.84 18.40 1.12
CA GLY A 58 5.55 17.12 1.09
C GLY A 58 6.98 17.19 1.58
N GLY A 59 7.52 16.06 2.05
CA GLY A 59 8.77 16.03 2.80
C GLY A 59 9.93 16.61 2.01
N TYR A 60 10.02 16.32 0.70
CA TYR A 60 10.98 16.99 -0.16
C TYR A 60 10.44 18.30 -0.70
N ALA A 61 9.22 18.31 -1.24
CA ALA A 61 8.60 19.55 -1.68
C ALA A 61 7.07 19.56 -1.66
N GLY A 62 6.49 20.76 -1.53
CA GLY A 62 5.06 20.95 -1.70
C GLY A 62 4.63 20.62 -3.13
N GLU A 63 5.40 21.10 -4.11
CA GLU A 63 5.17 20.81 -5.54
C GLU A 63 6.45 20.38 -6.25
N ALA A 64 6.36 19.26 -6.98
CA ALA A 64 7.29 18.90 -8.05
C ALA A 64 6.69 19.28 -9.41
N SER A 65 7.37 20.18 -10.11
CA SER A 65 7.05 20.66 -11.45
C SER A 65 8.23 20.42 -12.40
N GLY A 66 8.01 20.45 -13.72
CA GLY A 66 9.07 20.07 -14.68
C GLY A 66 9.45 18.60 -14.59
N ASN A 67 10.65 18.23 -15.07
CA ASN A 67 11.13 16.84 -15.02
C ASN A 67 12.07 16.65 -13.82
N VAL A 68 11.60 15.95 -12.79
CA VAL A 68 12.34 15.73 -11.54
C VAL A 68 12.73 14.26 -11.45
N LYS A 69 14.04 14.01 -11.30
CA LYS A 69 14.57 12.65 -11.05
C LYS A 69 14.85 12.47 -9.57
N VAL A 70 14.38 11.38 -8.99
CA VAL A 70 14.54 11.08 -7.56
C VAL A 70 15.11 9.67 -7.43
N GLN A 71 16.31 9.54 -6.89
CA GLN A 71 17.00 8.25 -6.83
C GLN A 71 17.58 8.03 -5.44
N GLU A 72 17.34 6.86 -4.85
CA GLU A 72 17.96 6.44 -3.58
C GLU A 72 17.67 7.42 -2.43
N CYS A 73 16.47 8.00 -2.44
CA CYS A 73 16.07 9.05 -1.50
C CYS A 73 15.18 8.50 -0.38
N ARG A 74 15.26 9.10 0.81
CA ARG A 74 14.52 8.67 2.00
C ARG A 74 13.82 9.84 2.70
N MET A 75 12.55 9.66 3.01
CA MET A 75 11.84 10.52 3.95
C MET A 75 11.54 9.74 5.22
N GLU A 76 11.83 10.35 6.37
CA GLU A 76 11.41 9.86 7.69
C GLU A 76 10.67 10.94 8.49
N GLY A 77 9.74 10.54 9.34
CA GLY A 77 9.06 11.45 10.28
C GLY A 77 7.60 11.74 9.96
N SER A 78 7.09 12.90 10.37
CA SER A 78 5.64 13.20 10.34
C SER A 78 5.31 14.41 9.48
N ILE A 79 4.37 14.25 8.55
CA ILE A 79 3.84 15.33 7.72
C ILE A 79 2.34 15.46 7.95
N SER A 80 1.89 16.70 8.16
CA SER A 80 0.47 17.02 8.26
C SER A 80 0.12 18.25 7.44
N ALA A 81 -0.98 18.21 6.66
CA ALA A 81 -1.52 19.42 6.04
C ALA A 81 -3.01 19.37 5.71
N SER A 82 -3.66 20.53 5.61
CA SER A 82 -5.07 20.61 5.17
C SER A 82 -5.31 20.45 3.67
N GLY A 83 -4.26 20.34 2.83
CA GLY A 83 -4.39 20.19 1.38
C GLY A 83 -3.88 18.85 0.83
N TYR A 84 -3.21 18.89 -0.33
CA TYR A 84 -2.54 17.72 -0.90
C TYR A 84 -1.25 17.43 -0.16
N THR A 85 -1.15 16.21 0.38
CA THR A 85 -0.06 15.83 1.28
C THR A 85 0.63 14.57 0.78
N GLY A 86 1.95 14.61 0.67
CA GLY A 86 2.76 13.45 0.29
C GLY A 86 4.02 13.31 1.13
N GLY A 87 4.51 12.10 1.36
CA GLY A 87 5.83 11.90 2.00
C GLY A 87 6.96 12.55 1.20
N PHE A 88 6.94 12.44 -0.13
CA PHE A 88 7.87 13.16 -1.00
C PHE A 88 7.28 14.47 -1.51
N PHE A 89 6.11 14.42 -2.14
CA PHE A 89 5.53 15.55 -2.85
C PHE A 89 4.05 15.77 -2.52
N GLY A 90 3.67 16.99 -2.15
CA GLY A 90 2.24 17.33 -2.02
C GLY A 90 1.51 17.14 -3.36
N LYS A 91 2.08 17.70 -4.43
CA LYS A 91 1.58 17.56 -5.81
C LYS A 91 2.70 17.36 -6.81
N VAL A 92 2.43 16.54 -7.83
CA VAL A 92 3.30 16.37 -9.00
C VAL A 92 2.63 16.96 -10.24
N SER A 93 2.97 18.20 -10.57
CA SER A 93 2.46 18.91 -11.77
C SER A 93 3.31 18.63 -13.02
N GLY A 94 4.50 18.06 -12.84
CA GLY A 94 5.45 17.71 -13.90
C GLY A 94 5.55 16.20 -14.15
N THR A 95 6.73 15.74 -14.56
CA THR A 95 7.09 14.32 -14.61
C THR A 95 8.05 14.02 -13.47
N VAL A 96 7.74 13.00 -12.67
CA VAL A 96 8.63 12.46 -11.64
C VAL A 96 9.06 11.06 -12.06
N GLU A 97 10.37 10.85 -12.12
CA GLU A 97 11.01 9.55 -12.28
C GLU A 97 11.67 9.21 -10.94
N ALA A 98 10.99 8.41 -10.11
CA ALA A 98 11.49 7.98 -8.82
C ALA A 98 11.92 6.51 -8.86
N GLU A 99 13.11 6.25 -8.35
CA GLU A 99 13.67 4.90 -8.24
C GLU A 99 14.32 4.69 -6.88
N LYS A 100 14.05 3.54 -6.23
CA LYS A 100 14.66 3.17 -4.94
C LYS A 100 14.43 4.22 -3.85
N CYS A 101 13.19 4.65 -3.71
CA CYS A 101 12.82 5.68 -2.74
C CYS A 101 11.96 5.10 -1.62
N LEU A 102 12.22 5.53 -0.38
CA LEU A 102 11.53 5.02 0.81
C LEU A 102 10.92 6.17 1.61
N VAL A 103 9.72 5.91 2.13
CA VAL A 103 9.05 6.74 3.14
C VAL A 103 8.81 5.88 4.37
N SER A 104 9.35 6.29 5.51
CA SER A 104 9.03 5.68 6.81
C SER A 104 8.53 6.76 7.76
N GLY A 105 7.22 6.95 7.79
CA GLY A 105 6.64 8.10 8.45
C GLY A 105 5.14 8.23 8.33
N ASN A 106 4.56 9.03 9.22
CA ASN A 106 3.13 9.30 9.22
C ASN A 106 2.82 10.47 8.29
N VAL A 107 1.84 10.29 7.41
CA VAL A 107 1.40 11.33 6.48
C VAL A 107 -0.10 11.53 6.67
N SER A 108 -0.47 12.73 7.13
CA SER A 108 -1.86 13.09 7.42
C SER A 108 -2.31 14.28 6.60
N GLY A 109 -3.55 14.28 6.12
CA GLY A 109 -4.12 15.47 5.52
C GLY A 109 -5.61 15.42 5.25
N TYR A 110 -6.17 16.42 4.57
CA TYR A 110 -7.63 16.49 4.37
C TYR A 110 -8.07 16.03 2.97
N GLU A 111 -7.49 16.57 1.91
CA GLU A 111 -7.91 16.27 0.52
C GLU A 111 -7.35 14.94 0.01
N SER A 112 -6.22 14.98 -0.70
CA SER A 112 -5.55 13.80 -1.24
C SER A 112 -4.25 13.56 -0.48
N VAL A 113 -4.08 12.35 0.05
CA VAL A 113 -2.94 11.99 0.88
C VAL A 113 -2.31 10.72 0.33
N GLY A 114 -1.03 10.79 -0.01
CA GLY A 114 -0.26 9.62 -0.43
C GLY A 114 1.00 9.47 0.41
N GLY A 115 1.43 8.23 0.66
CA GLY A 115 2.73 8.04 1.29
C GLY A 115 3.88 8.63 0.47
N PHE A 116 3.84 8.53 -0.86
CA PHE A 116 4.81 9.17 -1.75
C PHE A 116 4.31 10.53 -2.25
N ALA A 117 3.14 10.59 -2.88
CA ALA A 117 2.59 11.82 -3.44
C ALA A 117 1.09 12.01 -3.17
N GLY A 118 0.67 13.22 -2.81
CA GLY A 118 -0.74 13.53 -2.55
C GLY A 118 -1.59 13.47 -3.81
N TRP A 119 -1.22 14.26 -4.83
CA TRP A 119 -1.95 14.33 -6.09
C TRP A 119 -1.03 14.37 -7.32
N VAL A 120 -1.34 13.52 -8.30
CA VAL A 120 -0.67 13.44 -9.61
C VAL A 120 -1.68 13.70 -10.73
N PRO A 121 -1.95 14.98 -11.09
CA PRO A 121 -2.96 15.36 -12.08
C PRO A 121 -2.68 14.98 -13.54
N GLY A 122 -1.44 14.69 -13.92
CA GLY A 122 -1.10 14.55 -15.34
C GLY A 122 0.29 13.98 -15.61
N LYS A 123 0.65 13.97 -16.91
CA LYS A 123 1.88 13.45 -17.53
C LYS A 123 2.31 12.03 -17.15
N ASN A 124 3.22 11.49 -17.93
CA ASN A 124 3.86 10.20 -17.66
C ASN A 124 4.91 10.41 -16.57
N GLY A 125 4.93 9.52 -15.60
CA GLY A 125 5.92 9.45 -14.53
C GLY A 125 6.09 7.99 -14.14
N THR A 126 7.10 7.72 -13.30
CA THR A 126 7.38 6.36 -12.84
C THR A 126 7.74 6.38 -11.36
N LEU A 127 7.11 5.49 -10.59
CA LEU A 127 7.56 5.11 -9.26
C LEU A 127 8.03 3.65 -9.33
N LYS A 128 9.34 3.44 -9.25
CA LYS A 128 9.94 2.12 -9.40
C LYS A 128 10.72 1.74 -8.15
N GLU A 129 10.55 0.52 -7.65
CA GLU A 129 11.27 0.04 -6.46
C GLU A 129 11.10 0.99 -5.27
N CYS A 130 9.88 1.52 -5.08
CA CYS A 130 9.56 2.47 -4.04
C CYS A 130 8.73 1.82 -2.93
N SER A 131 8.96 2.26 -1.70
CA SER A 131 8.31 1.73 -0.52
C SER A 131 7.74 2.83 0.36
N VAL A 132 6.57 2.55 0.92
CA VAL A 132 5.99 3.36 2.01
C VAL A 132 5.69 2.46 3.19
N SER A 133 6.05 2.94 4.37
CA SER A 133 5.62 2.40 5.65
C SER A 133 5.17 3.54 6.57
N GLY A 134 4.12 3.31 7.35
CA GLY A 134 3.61 4.26 8.32
C GLY A 134 2.09 4.41 8.29
N GLU A 135 1.60 5.40 9.02
CA GLU A 135 0.17 5.72 9.09
C GLU A 135 -0.19 6.80 8.07
N ILE A 136 -0.95 6.45 7.03
CA ILE A 136 -1.40 7.36 5.98
C ILE A 136 -2.88 7.65 6.17
N GLN A 137 -3.23 8.89 6.49
CA GLN A 137 -4.57 9.26 6.92
C GLN A 137 -5.09 10.50 6.24
N GLY A 138 -6.38 10.52 5.93
CA GLY A 138 -7.07 11.75 5.59
C GLY A 138 -8.54 11.59 5.29
N SER A 139 -9.14 12.58 4.59
CA SER A 139 -10.59 12.60 4.40
C SER A 139 -11.06 12.12 3.02
N SER A 140 -10.43 12.52 1.91
CA SER A 140 -11.00 12.26 0.57
C SER A 140 -10.35 11.10 -0.21
N TYR A 141 -9.09 11.21 -0.62
CA TYR A 141 -8.43 10.21 -1.47
C TYR A 141 -7.09 9.80 -0.87
N ILE A 142 -7.05 8.62 -0.24
CA ILE A 142 -5.94 8.19 0.59
C ILE A 142 -5.31 6.93 -0.01
N GLY A 143 -4.02 7.00 -0.36
CA GLY A 143 -3.30 5.89 -0.96
C GLY A 143 -1.99 5.61 -0.24
N GLY A 144 -1.60 4.34 -0.12
CA GLY A 144 -0.31 3.99 0.45
C GLY A 144 0.86 4.65 -0.28
N LEU A 145 0.83 4.73 -1.62
CA LEU A 145 1.82 5.46 -2.44
C LEU A 145 1.27 6.80 -2.94
N ILE A 146 0.13 6.80 -3.64
CA ILE A 146 -0.43 8.00 -4.27
C ILE A 146 -1.87 8.24 -3.80
N GLY A 147 -2.19 9.42 -3.29
CA GLY A 147 -3.57 9.75 -2.90
C GLY A 147 -4.53 9.73 -4.08
N LYS A 148 -4.29 10.61 -5.07
CA LYS A 148 -5.07 10.68 -6.31
C LYS A 148 -4.17 10.65 -7.54
N MET A 149 -4.40 9.69 -8.43
CA MET A 149 -3.63 9.49 -9.66
C MET A 149 -4.52 9.71 -10.90
N GLU A 150 -4.33 10.84 -11.58
CA GLU A 150 -5.05 11.19 -12.81
C GLU A 150 -4.12 11.24 -14.04
N GLY A 151 -2.81 11.09 -13.87
CA GLY A 151 -1.85 10.93 -14.96
C GLY A 151 -1.62 9.48 -15.38
N TYR A 152 -0.80 9.27 -16.41
CA TYR A 152 -0.37 7.95 -16.88
C TYR A 152 0.90 7.48 -16.15
N THR A 153 0.92 7.62 -14.83
CA THR A 153 2.06 7.19 -14.02
C THR A 153 2.10 5.67 -13.93
N ALA A 154 3.27 5.08 -14.12
CA ALA A 154 3.52 3.66 -13.90
C ALA A 154 4.09 3.45 -12.50
N ILE A 155 3.49 2.57 -11.72
CA ILE A 155 4.02 2.11 -10.44
C ILE A 155 4.50 0.67 -10.63
N GLU A 156 5.78 0.45 -10.39
CA GLU A 156 6.46 -0.80 -10.73
C GLU A 156 7.29 -1.30 -9.54
N ASN A 157 7.19 -2.59 -9.26
CA ASN A 157 7.97 -3.24 -8.20
C ASN A 157 7.93 -2.46 -6.88
N SER A 158 6.76 -1.99 -6.46
CA SER A 158 6.63 -1.05 -5.34
C SER A 158 5.57 -1.53 -4.37
N TYR A 159 5.66 -1.09 -3.13
CA TYR A 159 4.74 -1.55 -2.10
C TYR A 159 4.36 -0.48 -1.10
N ALA A 160 3.29 -0.75 -0.35
CA ALA A 160 2.97 -0.04 0.88
C ALA A 160 2.66 -1.01 2.03
N SER A 161 3.05 -0.63 3.25
CA SER A 161 2.60 -1.28 4.50
C SER A 161 2.19 -0.25 5.55
N GLY A 162 1.66 -0.76 6.67
CA GLY A 162 1.17 0.07 7.77
C GLY A 162 -0.34 0.20 7.69
N SER A 163 -0.86 1.42 7.70
CA SER A 163 -2.30 1.63 7.56
C SER A 163 -2.68 2.80 6.68
N VAL A 164 -3.77 2.64 5.94
CA VAL A 164 -4.35 3.63 5.03
C VAL A 164 -5.79 3.89 5.42
N SER A 165 -6.11 5.11 5.84
CA SER A 165 -7.42 5.43 6.42
C SER A 165 -8.04 6.68 5.80
N ALA A 166 -9.22 6.51 5.21
CA ALA A 166 -10.08 7.60 4.71
C ALA A 166 -11.30 7.79 5.61
N SER A 167 -11.36 8.91 6.35
CA SER A 167 -12.42 9.20 7.32
C SER A 167 -13.56 10.07 6.79
N GLY A 168 -13.39 10.68 5.62
CA GLY A 168 -14.40 11.57 5.03
C GLY A 168 -15.60 10.81 4.48
N ARG A 169 -16.76 11.47 4.44
CA ARG A 169 -17.97 10.89 3.86
C ARG A 169 -17.76 10.67 2.36
N GLY A 170 -17.68 9.41 1.93
CA GLY A 170 -17.36 9.06 0.55
C GLY A 170 -15.86 9.08 0.24
N GLY A 171 -15.01 9.11 1.26
CA GLY A 171 -13.57 9.00 1.12
C GLY A 171 -13.14 7.61 0.64
N TYR A 172 -12.22 7.59 -0.31
CA TYR A 172 -11.64 6.39 -0.89
C TYR A 172 -10.27 6.11 -0.29
N ALA A 173 -10.06 4.89 0.17
CA ALA A 173 -8.78 4.38 0.64
C ALA A 173 -8.31 3.24 -0.27
N GLY A 174 -7.06 3.30 -0.75
CA GLY A 174 -6.45 2.24 -1.54
C GLY A 174 -5.09 1.86 -0.96
N GLY A 175 -4.80 0.56 -0.89
CA GLY A 175 -3.54 0.06 -0.38
C GLY A 175 -2.32 0.69 -1.05
N LEU A 176 -2.40 1.01 -2.35
CA LEU A 176 -1.38 1.76 -3.08
C LEU A 176 -1.88 3.10 -3.60
N VAL A 177 -3.06 3.14 -4.24
CA VAL A 177 -3.59 4.36 -4.86
C VAL A 177 -5.00 4.66 -4.38
N GLY A 178 -5.24 5.81 -3.77
CA GLY A 178 -6.56 6.13 -3.21
C GLY A 178 -7.65 6.21 -4.27
N TYR A 179 -7.42 6.94 -5.36
CA TYR A 179 -8.31 7.00 -6.51
C TYR A 179 -7.53 7.16 -7.81
N ARG A 180 -7.85 6.33 -8.81
CA ARG A 180 -7.10 6.25 -10.06
C ARG A 180 -7.98 6.48 -11.28
N THR A 181 -7.62 7.44 -12.11
CA THR A 181 -8.25 7.64 -13.44
C THR A 181 -7.46 6.90 -14.52
N TYR A 182 -6.13 7.05 -14.55
CA TYR A 182 -5.21 6.40 -15.49
C TYR A 182 -3.94 5.93 -14.77
N GLY A 183 -3.03 5.27 -15.49
CA GLY A 183 -1.79 4.72 -14.96
C GLY A 183 -1.84 3.20 -14.78
N THR A 184 -0.71 2.60 -14.41
CA THR A 184 -0.55 1.14 -14.31
C THR A 184 0.08 0.73 -12.99
N LEU A 185 -0.26 -0.47 -12.53
CA LEU A 185 0.38 -1.16 -11.41
C LEU A 185 0.98 -2.46 -11.93
N THR A 186 2.30 -2.64 -11.77
CA THR A 186 3.00 -3.86 -12.20
C THR A 186 3.88 -4.38 -11.07
N ASN A 187 3.71 -5.64 -10.70
CA ASN A 187 4.49 -6.29 -9.64
C ASN A 187 4.47 -5.51 -8.32
N CYS A 188 3.32 -4.96 -7.95
CA CYS A 188 3.17 -4.17 -6.75
C CYS A 188 2.36 -4.91 -5.69
N TYR A 189 2.53 -4.56 -4.42
CA TYR A 189 1.66 -5.11 -3.40
C TYR A 189 1.37 -4.17 -2.23
N ALA A 190 0.22 -4.36 -1.59
CA ALA A 190 -0.13 -3.68 -0.35
C ALA A 190 -0.33 -4.67 0.79
N ALA A 191 0.42 -4.50 1.88
CA ALA A 191 0.24 -5.18 3.15
C ALA A 191 -0.14 -4.15 4.22
N CYS A 192 -1.28 -3.49 4.01
CA CYS A 192 -1.78 -2.39 4.84
C CYS A 192 -3.10 -2.78 5.48
N ARG A 193 -3.35 -2.30 6.71
CA ARG A 193 -4.71 -2.17 7.22
C ARG A 193 -5.41 -1.03 6.49
N VAL A 194 -6.59 -1.27 5.94
CA VAL A 194 -7.29 -0.25 5.14
C VAL A 194 -8.66 0.05 5.75
N SER A 195 -8.97 1.35 5.91
CA SER A 195 -10.27 1.79 6.42
C SER A 195 -10.86 2.94 5.58
N GLY A 196 -12.18 2.94 5.41
CA GLY A 196 -12.89 3.80 4.46
C GLY A 196 -13.48 2.99 3.31
N LYS A 197 -13.93 3.65 2.23
CA LYS A 197 -14.40 2.93 1.03
C LYS A 197 -13.18 2.43 0.26
N SER A 198 -13.07 1.11 0.10
CA SER A 198 -11.90 0.49 -0.55
C SER A 198 -12.29 -0.69 -1.42
N GLU A 199 -11.50 -0.89 -2.48
CA GLU A 199 -11.53 -2.05 -3.37
C GLU A 199 -10.24 -2.90 -3.23
N GLY A 200 -9.33 -2.57 -2.28
CA GLY A 200 -8.06 -3.28 -2.10
C GLY A 200 -6.86 -2.40 -2.46
N LEU A 201 -6.24 -2.63 -3.63
CA LEU A 201 -5.06 -1.86 -4.07
C LEU A 201 -5.37 -0.42 -4.42
N MET A 202 -6.49 -0.19 -5.10
CA MET A 202 -6.94 1.13 -5.54
C MET A 202 -8.42 1.16 -5.87
N ASN A 203 -8.99 2.37 -5.96
CA ASN A 203 -10.40 2.59 -6.32
C ASN A 203 -10.56 3.17 -7.74
N ASN A 204 -11.74 2.89 -8.32
CA ASN A 204 -12.13 3.21 -9.71
C ASN A 204 -11.34 2.39 -10.74
N ALA A 205 -11.48 1.07 -10.67
CA ALA A 205 -10.66 0.16 -11.43
C ALA A 205 -11.26 -0.23 -12.80
N SER A 206 -10.78 0.37 -13.89
CA SER A 206 -10.59 -0.43 -15.11
C SER A 206 -9.40 -1.36 -14.82
N HIS A 207 -9.65 -2.67 -14.72
CA HIS A 207 -8.67 -3.64 -14.22
C HIS A 207 -7.63 -4.10 -15.24
N ASP A 208 -7.76 -3.67 -16.51
CA ASP A 208 -6.81 -3.90 -17.61
C ASP A 208 -5.41 -3.32 -17.35
N THR A 209 -5.26 -2.49 -16.33
CA THR A 209 -4.03 -1.78 -15.97
C THR A 209 -3.32 -2.35 -14.73
N ILE A 210 -3.84 -3.42 -14.13
CA ILE A 210 -3.24 -4.10 -12.98
C ILE A 210 -2.59 -5.42 -13.42
N THR A 211 -1.28 -5.51 -13.36
CA THR A 211 -0.52 -6.71 -13.74
C THR A 211 0.25 -7.25 -12.53
N ALA A 212 0.06 -8.54 -12.24
CA ALA A 212 0.78 -9.28 -11.19
C ALA A 212 0.92 -8.50 -9.86
N SER A 213 -0.13 -7.80 -9.46
CA SER A 213 -0.16 -6.96 -8.26
C SER A 213 -1.28 -7.41 -7.33
N TYR A 214 -1.01 -7.38 -6.02
CA TYR A 214 -1.83 -8.07 -5.02
C TYR A 214 -1.94 -7.26 -3.73
N TYR A 215 -3.02 -7.42 -2.97
CA TYR A 215 -3.07 -6.92 -1.59
C TYR A 215 -3.33 -8.06 -0.63
N ASP A 216 -2.85 -7.90 0.60
CA ASP A 216 -3.16 -8.81 1.68
C ASP A 216 -4.57 -8.50 2.21
N SER A 217 -5.53 -9.38 1.92
CA SER A 217 -6.93 -9.19 2.32
C SER A 217 -7.17 -9.44 3.81
N GLN A 218 -6.32 -10.26 4.45
CA GLN A 218 -6.38 -10.46 5.91
C GLN A 218 -5.92 -9.19 6.63
N GLN A 219 -4.81 -8.59 6.18
CA GLN A 219 -4.30 -7.33 6.75
C GLN A 219 -5.22 -6.15 6.44
N ALA A 220 -5.76 -6.08 5.21
CA ALA A 220 -6.70 -5.02 4.81
C ALA A 220 -7.95 -5.00 5.71
N GLY A 221 -8.35 -6.15 6.25
CA GLY A 221 -9.52 -6.28 7.12
C GLY A 221 -10.84 -6.42 6.35
N PHE A 222 -10.77 -6.67 5.04
CA PHE A 222 -11.92 -7.00 4.20
C PHE A 222 -11.51 -7.98 3.10
N GLY A 223 -12.43 -8.86 2.72
CA GLY A 223 -12.17 -9.85 1.67
C GLY A 223 -12.20 -9.30 0.26
N THR A 224 -11.84 -10.16 -0.70
CA THR A 224 -11.84 -9.84 -2.14
C THR A 224 -13.17 -9.21 -2.58
N THR A 225 -13.14 -7.94 -2.98
CA THR A 225 -14.33 -7.18 -3.40
C THR A 225 -14.80 -7.54 -4.80
N ASP A 226 -13.90 -8.03 -5.65
CA ASP A 226 -14.16 -8.62 -6.97
C ASP A 226 -12.99 -9.55 -7.36
N ASN A 227 -13.13 -10.28 -8.48
CA ASN A 227 -12.09 -11.20 -8.97
C ASN A 227 -10.89 -10.47 -9.62
N GLU A 228 -10.93 -9.14 -9.72
CA GLU A 228 -10.02 -8.37 -10.58
C GLU A 228 -9.03 -7.55 -9.74
N ASN A 229 -9.42 -7.11 -8.53
CA ASN A 229 -8.55 -6.59 -7.47
C ASN A 229 -8.11 -7.76 -6.58
N LYS A 230 -6.97 -8.38 -6.95
CA LYS A 230 -6.50 -9.69 -6.48
C LYS A 230 -6.06 -9.72 -5.02
N GLY A 231 -7.02 -9.66 -4.10
CA GLY A 231 -6.80 -9.91 -2.68
C GLY A 231 -6.35 -11.35 -2.44
N LYS A 232 -5.38 -11.52 -1.55
CA LYS A 232 -4.80 -12.81 -1.19
C LYS A 232 -4.61 -12.92 0.32
N LEU A 233 -4.72 -14.14 0.84
CA LEU A 233 -4.33 -14.42 2.22
C LEU A 233 -2.81 -14.20 2.40
N THR A 234 -2.42 -13.84 3.62
CA THR A 234 -1.03 -13.56 3.99
C THR A 234 -0.10 -14.71 3.62
N SER A 235 -0.54 -15.96 3.81
CA SER A 235 0.27 -17.14 3.49
C SER A 235 0.67 -17.25 2.01
N ALA A 236 -0.18 -16.79 1.08
CA ALA A 236 0.17 -16.73 -0.34
C ALA A 236 1.22 -15.65 -0.59
N LEU A 237 1.06 -14.50 0.08
CA LEU A 237 1.96 -13.36 -0.05
C LEU A 237 3.29 -13.54 0.70
N THR A 238 3.47 -14.65 1.40
CA THR A 238 4.75 -15.09 1.99
C THR A 238 5.39 -16.25 1.21
N CYS A 239 4.81 -16.65 0.08
CA CYS A 239 5.29 -17.75 -0.75
C CYS A 239 5.92 -17.22 -2.04
N LYS A 240 7.19 -17.53 -2.31
CA LYS A 240 7.90 -17.04 -3.50
C LYS A 240 7.28 -17.56 -4.80
N GLU A 241 6.84 -18.82 -4.82
CA GLU A 241 6.26 -19.46 -6.01
C GLU A 241 4.98 -18.75 -6.48
N PHE A 242 4.21 -18.19 -5.55
CA PHE A 242 3.01 -17.39 -5.84
C PHE A 242 3.33 -16.18 -6.72
N PHE A 243 4.46 -15.53 -6.49
CA PHE A 243 4.92 -14.36 -7.24
C PHE A 243 5.64 -14.74 -8.55
N SER A 244 5.14 -15.76 -9.25
CA SER A 244 5.66 -16.17 -10.55
C SER A 244 5.75 -14.98 -11.51
N GLY A 245 6.94 -14.78 -12.09
CA GLY A 245 7.26 -13.64 -12.97
C GLY A 245 7.86 -12.42 -12.28
N TRP A 246 7.90 -12.37 -10.94
CA TRP A 246 8.66 -11.34 -10.21
C TRP A 246 10.16 -11.63 -10.26
N ASP A 247 10.98 -10.58 -10.35
CA ASP A 247 12.43 -10.69 -10.38
C ASP A 247 13.02 -10.80 -8.97
N PHE A 248 13.14 -12.04 -8.47
CA PHE A 248 13.84 -12.35 -7.22
C PHE A 248 15.37 -12.44 -7.36
N GLU A 249 15.91 -12.28 -8.57
CA GLU A 249 17.35 -12.26 -8.80
C GLU A 249 17.91 -10.87 -8.52
N ASN A 250 17.21 -9.80 -8.93
CA ASN A 250 17.73 -8.44 -8.82
C ASN A 250 16.88 -7.50 -7.96
N VAL A 251 15.57 -7.69 -7.91
CA VAL A 251 14.64 -6.69 -7.35
C VAL A 251 14.15 -7.10 -5.97
N TRP A 252 13.62 -8.32 -5.85
CA TRP A 252 12.91 -8.79 -4.67
C TRP A 252 13.71 -9.83 -3.87
N SER A 253 13.56 -9.81 -2.55
CA SER A 253 13.89 -10.90 -1.63
C SER A 253 12.65 -11.29 -0.85
N ILE A 254 12.60 -12.53 -0.35
CA ILE A 254 11.52 -13.04 0.50
C ILE A 254 12.08 -14.14 1.40
N GLU A 255 11.66 -14.18 2.66
CA GLU A 255 11.85 -15.32 3.54
C GLU A 255 10.59 -16.17 3.55
N GLU A 256 10.68 -17.36 2.97
CA GLU A 256 9.56 -18.29 2.80
C GLU A 256 8.77 -18.50 4.10
N GLY A 257 7.48 -18.14 4.06
CA GLY A 257 6.56 -18.27 5.18
C GLY A 257 6.76 -17.27 6.33
N GLU A 258 7.79 -16.42 6.28
CA GLU A 258 8.16 -15.51 7.37
C GLU A 258 8.01 -14.03 7.00
N SER A 259 8.27 -13.66 5.74
CA SER A 259 8.21 -12.26 5.29
C SER A 259 7.36 -12.07 4.04
N TYR A 260 6.85 -10.86 3.86
CA TYR A 260 6.43 -10.39 2.54
C TYR A 260 7.65 -10.21 1.62
N PRO A 261 7.49 -10.15 0.28
CA PRO A 261 8.56 -9.70 -0.61
C PRO A 261 9.05 -8.31 -0.22
N TYR A 262 10.36 -8.11 -0.10
CA TYR A 262 10.96 -6.80 0.18
C TYR A 262 12.03 -6.48 -0.86
N LEU A 263 12.31 -5.19 -1.04
CA LEU A 263 13.22 -4.76 -2.10
C LEU A 263 14.66 -5.02 -1.66
N LYS A 264 15.47 -5.65 -2.51
CA LYS A 264 16.85 -6.03 -2.16
C LYS A 264 17.70 -4.85 -1.69
N TRP A 265 17.48 -3.67 -2.28
CA TRP A 265 18.23 -2.47 -1.96
C TRP A 265 17.95 -1.95 -0.54
N GLU A 266 16.84 -2.34 0.08
CA GLU A 266 16.48 -1.96 1.46
C GLU A 266 17.23 -2.80 2.51
N GLY A 267 17.80 -3.94 2.12
CA GLY A 267 18.46 -4.85 3.05
C GLY A 267 17.50 -5.35 4.14
N GLU A 268 18.02 -5.51 5.37
CA GLU A 268 17.24 -6.00 6.51
C GLU A 268 16.14 -5.02 6.97
N GLU A 269 16.25 -3.71 6.68
CA GLU A 269 15.22 -2.73 7.06
C GLU A 269 13.90 -2.95 6.30
N GLY A 270 13.97 -3.43 5.05
CA GLY A 270 12.79 -3.75 4.25
C GLY A 270 12.09 -5.05 4.68
N LYS A 271 12.77 -5.86 5.50
CA LYS A 271 12.35 -7.20 5.87
C LYS A 271 11.24 -7.15 6.92
N ARG A 272 10.01 -7.24 6.44
CA ARG A 272 8.82 -7.18 7.29
C ARG A 272 8.27 -8.56 7.54
N LYS A 273 8.23 -8.93 8.82
CA LYS A 273 7.59 -10.15 9.27
C LYS A 273 6.11 -10.11 8.90
N ALA A 274 5.65 -11.16 8.26
CA ALA A 274 4.24 -11.37 7.96
C ALA A 274 3.60 -12.15 9.12
N ASP A 275 2.42 -11.73 9.54
CA ASP A 275 1.59 -12.53 10.45
C ASP A 275 0.68 -13.40 9.60
N THR A 276 1.13 -14.63 9.30
CA THR A 276 0.33 -15.63 8.58
C THR A 276 -0.90 -16.08 9.37
N GLY A 277 -0.98 -15.70 10.65
CA GLY A 277 -2.09 -15.98 11.54
C GLY A 277 -2.36 -17.47 11.65
N GLU A 278 -3.62 -17.84 11.37
CA GLU A 278 -4.15 -19.19 11.55
C GLU A 278 -4.06 -20.05 10.26
N ILE A 279 -3.48 -19.50 9.18
CA ILE A 279 -3.30 -20.22 7.91
C ILE A 279 -1.91 -20.87 7.91
N MET A 280 -1.87 -22.19 7.83
CA MET A 280 -0.64 -22.98 7.94
C MET A 280 0.23 -22.96 6.66
N GLY A 281 -0.16 -22.18 5.64
CA GLY A 281 0.51 -22.08 4.35
C GLY A 281 -0.42 -22.35 3.16
N GLY A 282 0.17 -22.30 1.97
CA GLY A 282 -0.54 -22.45 0.69
C GLY A 282 -0.88 -21.11 0.04
N GLU A 283 -1.19 -21.15 -1.25
CA GLU A 283 -1.45 -19.98 -2.11
C GLU A 283 -2.91 -19.93 -2.64
N GLY A 284 -3.73 -20.87 -2.19
CA GLY A 284 -5.15 -20.94 -2.55
C GLY A 284 -5.42 -21.47 -3.94
N THR A 285 -4.49 -22.23 -4.53
CA THR A 285 -4.65 -22.89 -5.84
C THR A 285 -5.02 -24.37 -5.67
N GLU A 286 -5.47 -25.04 -6.73
CA GLU A 286 -5.82 -26.48 -6.67
C GLU A 286 -4.60 -27.35 -6.32
N GLY A 287 -3.41 -26.97 -6.81
CA GLY A 287 -2.16 -27.68 -6.53
C GLY A 287 -1.54 -27.34 -5.19
N ASN A 288 -1.90 -26.19 -4.60
CA ASN A 288 -1.36 -25.72 -3.34
C ASN A 288 -2.44 -24.93 -2.55
N PRO A 289 -3.45 -25.64 -2.01
CA PRO A 289 -4.56 -25.02 -1.28
C PRO A 289 -4.11 -24.39 0.03
N TYR A 290 -4.86 -23.40 0.51
CA TYR A 290 -4.72 -22.89 1.86
C TYR A 290 -4.99 -23.97 2.89
N ARG A 291 -4.02 -24.18 3.78
CA ARG A 291 -4.09 -25.21 4.82
C ARG A 291 -4.65 -24.61 6.11
N ILE A 292 -5.79 -25.13 6.57
CA ILE A 292 -6.50 -24.63 7.75
C ILE A 292 -6.63 -25.73 8.81
N GLY A 293 -6.34 -25.40 10.07
CA GLY A 293 -6.39 -26.37 11.17
C GLY A 293 -7.18 -25.91 12.40
N THR A 294 -7.73 -24.70 12.37
CA THR A 294 -8.37 -24.07 13.53
C THR A 294 -9.65 -23.34 13.13
N GLY A 295 -10.49 -23.00 14.12
CA GLY A 295 -11.69 -22.18 13.88
C GLY A 295 -11.35 -20.79 13.34
N GLY A 296 -10.20 -20.23 13.71
CA GLY A 296 -9.68 -19.00 13.14
C GLY A 296 -9.29 -19.16 11.66
N GLY A 297 -8.59 -20.25 11.32
CA GLY A 297 -8.24 -20.57 9.93
C GLY A 297 -9.48 -20.75 9.05
N LEU A 298 -10.54 -21.38 9.58
CA LEU A 298 -11.83 -21.48 8.90
C LEU A 298 -12.48 -20.10 8.67
N LYS A 299 -12.44 -19.19 9.66
CA LYS A 299 -12.98 -17.83 9.50
C LYS A 299 -12.22 -17.03 8.44
N SER A 300 -10.92 -17.27 8.26
CA SER A 300 -10.09 -16.58 7.26
C SER A 300 -10.55 -16.77 5.81
N ILE A 301 -11.38 -17.79 5.52
CA ILE A 301 -12.01 -17.99 4.20
C ILE A 301 -12.77 -16.72 3.75
N MET A 302 -13.32 -15.94 4.69
CA MET A 302 -14.03 -14.69 4.38
C MET A 302 -13.15 -13.65 3.66
N TYR A 303 -11.82 -13.77 3.76
CA TYR A 303 -10.88 -12.85 3.13
C TYR A 303 -10.49 -13.26 1.69
N GLU A 304 -10.77 -14.49 1.26
CA GLU A 304 -10.56 -14.95 -0.12
C GLU A 304 -11.57 -16.03 -0.53
N LEU A 305 -12.76 -15.59 -0.92
CA LEU A 305 -13.92 -16.46 -1.15
C LEU A 305 -13.80 -17.39 -2.37
N SER A 306 -12.81 -17.18 -3.24
CA SER A 306 -12.53 -18.02 -4.42
C SER A 306 -11.38 -19.00 -4.22
N GLY A 307 -10.68 -18.93 -3.08
CA GLY A 307 -9.53 -19.76 -2.77
C GLY A 307 -9.87 -21.25 -2.62
N LYS A 308 -8.83 -22.08 -2.72
CA LYS A 308 -8.90 -23.52 -2.44
C LYS A 308 -8.40 -23.78 -1.02
N TYR A 309 -9.13 -24.56 -0.25
CA TYR A 309 -8.87 -24.80 1.16
C TYR A 309 -8.80 -26.29 1.45
N LEU A 310 -7.87 -26.68 2.32
CA LEU A 310 -7.69 -28.05 2.80
C LEU A 310 -7.67 -28.03 4.33
N MET A 311 -8.54 -28.82 4.95
CA MET A 311 -8.51 -29.03 6.40
C MET A 311 -7.33 -29.94 6.76
N MET A 312 -6.58 -29.55 7.77
CA MET A 312 -5.43 -30.28 8.28
C MET A 312 -5.71 -31.01 9.60
N ASN A 313 -6.83 -30.69 10.26
CA ASN A 313 -7.24 -31.22 11.56
C ASN A 313 -8.76 -31.19 11.71
N ASP A 314 -9.28 -31.94 12.69
CA ASP A 314 -10.61 -31.70 13.24
C ASP A 314 -10.66 -30.28 13.84
N ILE A 315 -11.73 -29.53 13.55
CA ILE A 315 -11.91 -28.15 14.04
C ILE A 315 -13.08 -28.12 15.02
N ASP A 316 -12.79 -27.68 16.24
CA ASP A 316 -13.76 -27.46 17.29
C ASP A 316 -14.23 -25.99 17.33
N LEU A 317 -15.54 -25.78 17.21
CA LEU A 317 -16.21 -24.48 17.25
C LEU A 317 -17.13 -24.32 18.48
N PHE A 318 -17.08 -25.23 19.46
CA PHE A 318 -17.89 -25.13 20.67
C PHE A 318 -17.63 -23.81 21.42
N GLY A 319 -18.69 -23.22 21.98
CA GLY A 319 -18.61 -22.02 22.81
C GLY A 319 -18.57 -20.69 22.06
N GLU A 320 -18.43 -20.69 20.73
CA GLU A 320 -18.43 -19.49 19.91
C GLU A 320 -19.67 -19.37 19.03
N MET A 321 -20.15 -18.15 18.80
CA MET A 321 -21.11 -17.87 17.74
C MET A 321 -20.36 -17.70 16.43
N PHE A 322 -20.69 -18.53 15.45
CA PHE A 322 -20.07 -18.50 14.13
C PHE A 322 -20.85 -17.58 13.20
N THR A 323 -20.16 -16.59 12.63
CA THR A 323 -20.69 -15.74 11.56
C THR A 323 -20.60 -16.50 10.23
N PRO A 324 -21.70 -16.65 9.48
CA PRO A 324 -21.66 -17.28 8.16
C PRO A 324 -20.61 -16.65 7.24
N ILE A 325 -19.86 -17.50 6.54
CA ILE A 325 -18.88 -17.06 5.55
C ILE A 325 -19.62 -16.74 4.25
N GLY A 326 -19.42 -15.52 3.76
CA GLY A 326 -20.08 -14.99 2.57
C GLY A 326 -21.47 -14.39 2.85
N THR A 327 -21.98 -13.71 1.83
CA THR A 327 -23.23 -12.96 1.80
C THR A 327 -23.92 -13.16 0.46
N SER A 328 -25.12 -12.61 0.28
CA SER A 328 -25.85 -12.64 -1.00
C SER A 328 -25.11 -11.93 -2.14
N SER A 329 -24.29 -10.92 -1.83
CA SER A 329 -23.48 -10.18 -2.83
C SER A 329 -22.06 -10.72 -2.98
N LEU A 330 -21.48 -11.27 -1.91
CA LEU A 330 -20.11 -11.82 -1.87
C LEU A 330 -20.17 -13.25 -1.33
N TYR A 331 -20.38 -14.23 -2.20
CA TYR A 331 -20.56 -15.63 -1.82
C TYR A 331 -19.29 -16.46 -2.03
N PHE A 332 -19.15 -17.52 -1.23
CA PHE A 332 -18.08 -18.50 -1.40
C PHE A 332 -18.19 -19.20 -2.76
N ARG A 333 -17.12 -19.16 -3.54
CA ARG A 333 -16.98 -19.80 -4.86
C ARG A 333 -15.75 -20.73 -4.95
N GLY A 334 -15.01 -20.83 -3.86
CA GLY A 334 -13.84 -21.68 -3.71
C GLY A 334 -14.19 -23.15 -3.52
N SER A 335 -13.21 -23.92 -3.06
CA SER A 335 -13.44 -25.29 -2.56
C SER A 335 -12.89 -25.42 -1.15
N LEU A 336 -13.56 -26.23 -0.33
CA LEU A 336 -13.08 -26.65 0.97
C LEU A 336 -13.07 -28.18 0.98
N ASP A 337 -11.86 -28.74 0.94
CA ASP A 337 -11.64 -30.17 1.14
C ASP A 337 -11.47 -30.45 2.63
N GLY A 338 -12.31 -31.33 3.16
CA GLY A 338 -12.26 -31.72 4.56
C GLY A 338 -11.20 -32.77 4.87
N ASP A 339 -10.66 -33.47 3.86
CA ASP A 339 -9.71 -34.59 4.03
C ASP A 339 -10.12 -35.62 5.10
N GLY A 340 -11.43 -35.84 5.27
CA GLY A 340 -11.99 -36.73 6.30
C GLY A 340 -12.05 -36.16 7.72
N HIS A 341 -11.59 -34.93 7.96
CA HIS A 341 -11.68 -34.23 9.23
C HIS A 341 -13.09 -33.71 9.54
N VAL A 342 -13.37 -33.47 10.82
CA VAL A 342 -14.69 -33.09 11.32
C VAL A 342 -14.73 -31.64 11.81
N LEU A 343 -15.75 -30.90 11.38
CA LEU A 343 -16.20 -29.65 12.01
C LEU A 343 -17.21 -29.97 13.12
N ARG A 344 -16.93 -29.61 14.37
CA ARG A 344 -17.82 -29.89 15.52
C ARG A 344 -18.23 -28.61 16.23
N GLY A 345 -19.41 -28.61 16.84
CA GLY A 345 -19.86 -27.51 17.69
C GLY A 345 -20.32 -26.24 16.96
N LEU A 346 -20.49 -26.28 15.63
CA LEU A 346 -20.95 -25.12 14.84
C LEU A 346 -22.27 -24.56 15.36
N LYS A 347 -22.24 -23.31 15.83
CA LYS A 347 -23.42 -22.59 16.30
C LYS A 347 -23.57 -21.27 15.54
N VAL A 348 -24.64 -21.14 14.76
CA VAL A 348 -24.92 -19.96 13.95
C VAL A 348 -26.21 -19.29 14.43
N SER A 349 -26.21 -17.96 14.48
CA SER A 349 -27.44 -17.15 14.58
C SER A 349 -27.42 -16.15 13.45
N ALA A 350 -28.45 -16.16 12.62
CA ALA A 350 -28.62 -15.21 11.53
C ALA A 350 -29.98 -14.53 11.69
N ALA A 351 -30.01 -13.21 11.66
CA ALA A 351 -31.19 -12.47 11.24
C ALA A 351 -31.15 -12.44 9.71
N GLY A 352 -32.23 -12.90 9.06
CA GLY A 352 -32.32 -13.01 7.60
C GLY A 352 -32.21 -11.66 6.89
#